data_AF-W1PC74-F1
#
_entry.id   AF-W1PC74-F1
#
_cell.length_a   1.000
_cell.length_b   1.000
_cell.length_c   1.000
_cell.angle_alpha   90.00
_cell.angle_beta   90.00
_cell.angle_gamma   90.00
#
_symmetry.space_group_name_H-M   'P 1'
#
loop_
_entity.id
_entity.type
_entity.pdbx_description
1 polymer ?
#
loop_
_entity_poly.entity_id
_entity_poly.type
_entity_poly.pdbx_seq_one_letter_code
_entity_poly.pdbx_strand_id
1 'polypeptide(L)'
;MQVDYILGNNPLNMSYMVGYGSKYPMKCHHRGASIVSVKKDPTPVSCQGGFDKWFNRNDPNPNVLDGALVGGPDENDQYSDARANFQLAEPSIYNTAPLVGVLARLASMK
;
A
#
# COMPACT_ATOMS: atom_id res chain seq x y z
N MET A 1 -19.97 5.37 3.45
CA MET A 1 -19.36 5.11 4.77
C MET A 1 -17.84 5.24 4.66
N GLN A 2 -17.10 5.44 5.76
CA GLN A 2 -15.63 5.60 5.71
C GLN A 2 -14.92 4.39 5.09
N VAL A 3 -15.42 3.18 5.32
CA VAL A 3 -14.89 1.98 4.65
C VAL A 3 -15.08 2.06 3.14
N ASP A 4 -16.25 2.47 2.65
CA ASP A 4 -16.46 2.63 1.21
C ASP A 4 -15.46 3.62 0.60
N TYR A 5 -15.16 4.71 1.30
CA TYR A 5 -14.15 5.68 0.88
C TYR A 5 -12.76 5.03 0.77
N ILE A 6 -12.34 4.27 1.79
CA ILE A 6 -11.07 3.50 1.76
C ILE A 6 -11.05 2.50 0.60
N LEU A 7 -12.18 1.90 0.29
CA LEU A 7 -12.31 0.86 -0.72
C LEU A 7 -12.53 1.37 -2.15
N GLY A 8 -12.62 2.69 -2.36
CA GLY A 8 -12.64 3.29 -3.70
C GLY A 8 -13.78 4.25 -3.99
N ASN A 9 -14.74 4.44 -3.07
CA ASN A 9 -15.78 5.46 -3.20
C ASN A 9 -15.25 6.84 -2.76
N ASN A 10 -14.28 7.35 -3.51
CA ASN A 10 -13.60 8.63 -3.29
C ASN A 10 -13.34 9.33 -4.63
N PRO A 11 -12.98 10.63 -4.65
CA PRO A 11 -12.80 11.39 -5.90
C PRO A 11 -11.79 10.77 -6.88
N LEU A 12 -10.82 10.00 -6.39
CA LEU A 12 -9.80 9.35 -7.21
C LEU A 12 -10.23 7.98 -7.75
N ASN A 13 -11.41 7.48 -7.37
CA ASN A 13 -11.91 6.13 -7.64
C ASN A 13 -10.84 5.05 -7.39
N MET A 14 -10.17 5.17 -6.24
CA MET A 14 -8.96 4.42 -5.90
C MET A 14 -9.11 3.76 -4.54
N SER A 15 -8.86 2.45 -4.44
CA SER A 15 -8.74 1.83 -3.13
C SER A 15 -7.43 2.22 -2.48
N TYR A 16 -7.45 2.63 -1.21
CA TYR A 16 -6.24 2.79 -0.40
C TYR A 16 -5.80 1.47 0.27
N MET A 17 -6.51 0.36 0.02
CA MET A 17 -6.05 -0.98 0.36
C MET A 17 -5.35 -1.60 -0.84
N VAL A 18 -4.08 -1.95 -0.67
CA VAL A 18 -3.23 -2.53 -1.71
C VAL A 18 -3.78 -3.87 -2.16
N GLY A 19 -3.84 -4.08 -3.48
CA GLY A 19 -4.36 -5.31 -4.09
C GLY A 19 -5.89 -5.41 -4.15
N TYR A 20 -6.63 -4.38 -3.70
CA TYR A 20 -8.09 -4.35 -3.75
C TYR A 20 -8.62 -3.37 -4.81
N GLY A 21 -9.64 -3.78 -5.56
CA GLY A 21 -10.25 -2.96 -6.61
C GLY A 21 -9.40 -2.84 -7.88
N SER A 22 -9.86 -2.01 -8.84
CA SER A 22 -9.21 -1.84 -10.14
C SER A 22 -8.07 -0.80 -10.14
N LYS A 23 -7.99 0.05 -9.12
CA LYS A 23 -6.97 1.08 -8.94
C LYS A 23 -6.58 1.17 -7.47
N TYR A 24 -5.32 0.92 -7.16
CA TYR A 24 -4.76 0.91 -5.81
C TYR A 24 -3.28 1.35 -5.82
N PRO A 25 -2.67 1.69 -4.65
CA PRO A 25 -1.27 2.05 -4.56
C PRO A 25 -0.34 0.96 -5.06
N MET A 26 0.55 1.31 -5.99
CA MET A 26 1.52 0.40 -6.58
C MET A 26 2.93 0.63 -6.01
N LYS A 27 3.18 1.75 -5.31
CA LYS A 27 4.51 2.14 -4.82
C LYS A 27 4.52 2.42 -3.31
N CYS A 28 3.90 1.54 -2.53
CA CYS A 28 3.91 1.66 -1.06
C CYS A 28 5.33 1.75 -0.49
N HIS A 29 5.50 2.55 0.56
CA HIS A 29 6.74 2.70 1.32
C HIS A 29 7.02 1.43 2.17
N HIS A 30 7.37 0.32 1.50
CA HIS A 30 7.59 -0.96 2.17
C HIS A 30 8.74 -1.75 1.53
N ARG A 31 9.80 -2.01 2.29
CA ARG A 31 11.05 -2.64 1.80
C ARG A 31 10.82 -4.03 1.19
N GLY A 32 10.05 -4.87 1.88
CA GLY A 32 9.75 -6.22 1.38
C GLY A 32 8.87 -6.21 0.12
N ALA A 33 8.11 -5.14 -0.11
CA ALA A 33 7.31 -4.99 -1.32
C ALA A 33 8.16 -4.45 -2.48
N SER A 34 9.08 -3.52 -2.19
CA SER A 34 9.87 -2.81 -3.20
C SER A 34 11.07 -3.59 -3.74
N ILE A 35 11.62 -4.54 -2.97
CA ILE A 35 12.77 -5.35 -3.39
C ILE A 35 12.28 -6.65 -4.04
N VAL A 36 12.89 -7.08 -5.15
CA VAL A 36 12.52 -8.34 -5.83
C VAL A 36 12.50 -9.53 -4.87
N SER A 37 11.51 -10.40 -5.04
CA SER A 37 11.45 -11.66 -4.29
C SER A 37 12.65 -12.56 -4.61
N VAL A 38 13.17 -13.22 -3.57
CA VAL A 38 14.19 -14.29 -3.69
C VAL A 38 13.76 -15.43 -4.62
N LYS A 39 12.45 -15.62 -4.80
CA LYS A 39 11.90 -16.61 -5.74
C LYS A 39 12.12 -16.24 -7.21
N LYS A 40 12.27 -14.95 -7.51
CA LYS A 40 12.47 -14.42 -8.87
C LYS A 40 13.95 -14.12 -9.13
N ASP A 41 14.65 -13.56 -8.14
CA ASP A 41 16.09 -13.32 -8.18
C ASP A 41 16.69 -13.65 -6.81
N PRO A 42 17.47 -14.74 -6.69
CA PRO A 42 18.03 -15.16 -5.42
C PRO A 42 19.25 -14.32 -4.99
N THR A 43 19.70 -13.35 -5.81
CA THR A 43 20.85 -12.50 -5.50
C THR A 43 20.61 -11.71 -4.21
N PRO A 44 21.50 -11.81 -3.20
CA PRO A 44 21.34 -11.06 -1.96
C PRO A 44 21.32 -9.55 -2.21
N VAL A 45 20.36 -8.86 -1.57
CA VAL A 45 20.26 -7.40 -1.58
C VAL A 45 20.64 -6.88 -0.19
N SER A 46 21.75 -6.13 -0.11
CA SER A 46 22.16 -5.47 1.14
C SER A 46 21.21 -4.31 1.47
N CYS A 47 21.22 -3.81 2.72
CA CYS A 47 20.40 -2.66 3.11
C CYS A 47 20.66 -1.43 2.22
N GLN A 48 21.95 -1.10 2.01
CA GLN A 48 22.34 0.00 1.12
C GLN A 48 21.95 -0.27 -0.33
N GLY A 49 22.13 -1.50 -0.82
CA GLY A 49 21.69 -1.88 -2.16
C GLY A 49 20.16 -1.82 -2.34
N GLY A 50 19.41 -2.11 -1.28
CA GLY A 50 17.96 -1.90 -1.19
C GLY A 50 17.58 -0.44 -1.41
N PHE A 51 18.26 0.47 -0.71
CA PHE A 51 18.05 1.90 -0.87
C PHE A 51 18.46 2.40 -2.26
N ASP A 52 19.70 2.13 -2.67
CA ASP A 52 20.26 2.68 -3.92
C ASP A 52 19.54 2.16 -5.16
N LYS A 53 19.22 0.87 -5.19
CA LYS A 53 18.67 0.21 -6.38
C LYS A 53 17.15 0.11 -6.41
N TRP A 54 16.49 0.05 -5.24
CA TRP A 54 15.06 -0.25 -5.18
C TRP A 54 14.21 0.89 -4.64
N PHE A 55 14.69 1.66 -3.66
CA PHE A 55 13.86 2.71 -3.04
C PHE A 55 13.45 3.80 -4.04
N ASN A 56 14.38 4.30 -4.85
CA ASN A 56 14.15 5.39 -5.79
C ASN A 56 13.60 4.94 -7.16
N ARG A 57 13.29 3.65 -7.34
CA ARG A 57 12.72 3.16 -8.61
C ARG A 57 11.32 3.71 -8.82
N ASN A 58 11.07 4.25 -10.02
CA ASN A 58 9.75 4.70 -10.45
C ASN A 58 8.81 3.55 -10.84
N ASP A 59 9.31 2.33 -10.97
CA ASP A 59 8.49 1.15 -11.21
C ASP A 59 7.60 0.81 -9.99
N PRO A 60 6.44 0.18 -10.21
CA PRO A 60 5.67 -0.49 -9.17
C PRO A 60 6.54 -1.39 -8.29
N ASN A 61 6.09 -1.58 -7.05
CA ASN A 61 6.65 -2.60 -6.17
C ASN A 61 6.56 -3.98 -6.85
N PRO A 62 7.67 -4.74 -6.96
CA PRO A 62 7.67 -6.06 -7.59
C PRO A 62 6.83 -7.10 -6.85
N ASN A 63 6.57 -6.89 -5.54
CA ASN A 63 5.67 -7.72 -4.76
C ASN A 63 4.49 -6.86 -4.29
N VAL A 64 3.28 -7.30 -4.61
CA VAL A 64 2.04 -6.69 -4.11
C VAL A 64 1.93 -7.02 -2.62
N LEU A 65 1.66 -6.01 -1.80
CA LEU A 65 1.46 -6.16 -0.36
C LEU A 65 -0.04 -6.26 -0.07
N ASP A 66 -0.66 -7.36 -0.49
CA ASP A 66 -2.11 -7.54 -0.46
C ASP A 66 -2.72 -7.27 0.92
N GLY A 67 -3.78 -6.47 0.94
CA GLY A 67 -4.52 -6.12 2.16
C GLY A 67 -3.91 -5.02 3.02
N ALA A 68 -2.72 -4.52 2.66
CA ALA A 68 -2.13 -3.40 3.38
C ALA A 68 -2.92 -2.10 3.15
N LEU A 69 -3.27 -1.41 4.24
CA LEU A 69 -3.84 -0.07 4.19
C LEU A 69 -2.70 0.95 4.17
N VAL A 70 -2.63 1.82 3.16
CA VAL A 70 -1.67 2.95 3.17
C VAL A 70 -2.18 4.11 4.04
N GLY A 71 -1.34 5.12 4.28
CA GLY A 71 -1.71 6.33 5.02
C GLY A 71 -2.96 7.03 4.46
N GLY A 72 -3.13 7.00 3.14
CA GLY A 72 -4.29 7.55 2.45
C GLY A 72 -4.01 8.92 1.83
N PRO A 73 -5.05 9.63 1.37
CA PRO A 73 -4.90 10.93 0.72
C PRO A 73 -4.61 12.05 1.72
N ASP A 74 -4.23 13.21 1.20
CA ASP A 74 -4.19 14.44 1.97
C ASP A 74 -5.59 15.04 2.23
N GLU A 75 -5.64 16.19 2.89
CA GLU A 75 -6.89 16.89 3.24
C GLU A 75 -7.71 17.36 2.02
N ASN A 76 -7.13 17.35 0.82
CA ASN A 76 -7.77 17.75 -0.44
C ASN A 76 -8.06 16.54 -1.35
N ASP A 77 -8.16 15.35 -0.77
CA ASP A 77 -8.38 14.08 -1.48
C ASP A 77 -7.28 13.75 -2.52
N GLN A 78 -6.09 14.34 -2.40
CA GLN A 78 -4.98 14.05 -3.32
C GLN A 78 -4.11 12.92 -2.78
N TYR A 79 -3.72 12.01 -3.67
CA TYR A 79 -2.83 10.89 -3.34
C TYR A 79 -1.69 10.80 -4.36
N SER A 80 -0.46 10.93 -3.87
CA SER A 80 0.75 10.73 -4.66
C SER A 80 1.31 9.33 -4.39
N ASP A 81 1.16 8.42 -5.35
CA ASP A 81 1.68 7.05 -5.28
C ASP A 81 3.20 7.01 -5.50
N ALA A 82 3.93 7.49 -4.49
CA ALA A 82 5.38 7.58 -4.51
C ALA A 82 5.96 6.91 -3.26
N ARG A 83 6.92 6.00 -3.47
CA ARG A 83 7.58 5.27 -2.37
C ARG A 83 8.28 6.20 -1.38
N ALA A 84 8.72 7.37 -1.82
CA ALA A 84 9.34 8.37 -0.95
C ALA A 84 8.32 9.16 -0.10
N ASN A 85 7.04 9.16 -0.48
CA ASN A 85 5.98 9.84 0.24
C ASN A 85 5.42 8.94 1.36
N PHE A 86 6.22 8.73 2.39
CA PHE A 86 5.84 7.87 3.53
C PHE A 86 4.57 8.37 4.23
N GLN A 87 4.29 9.69 4.23
CA GLN A 87 3.09 10.24 4.86
C GLN A 87 1.79 9.65 4.28
N LEU A 88 1.74 9.47 2.96
CA LEU A 88 0.55 8.95 2.27
C LEU A 88 0.68 7.45 1.95
N ALA A 89 1.89 6.99 1.59
CA ALA A 89 2.12 5.67 1.02
C ALA A 89 2.63 4.62 2.02
N GLU A 90 2.81 4.96 3.30
CA GLU A 90 3.25 4.01 4.34
C GLU A 90 2.12 3.09 4.78
N PRO A 91 2.26 1.77 4.61
CA PRO A 91 1.38 0.81 5.25
C PRO A 91 1.87 0.49 6.67
N SER A 92 0.95 0.30 7.60
CA SER A 92 1.30 -0.02 8.98
C SER A 92 0.37 -1.08 9.60
N ILE A 93 0.81 -1.63 10.72
CA ILE A 93 -0.06 -2.54 11.49
C ILE A 93 -1.16 -1.74 12.19
N TYR A 94 -0.88 -0.52 12.64
CA TYR A 94 -1.84 0.28 13.41
C TYR A 94 -3.03 0.79 12.57
N ASN A 95 -2.90 0.92 11.25
CA ASN A 95 -4.02 1.31 10.38
C ASN A 95 -4.76 0.06 9.86
N THR A 96 -4.04 -1.02 9.54
CA THR A 96 -4.62 -2.24 8.99
C THR A 96 -5.37 -3.05 10.05
N ALA A 97 -4.82 -3.19 11.26
CA ALA A 97 -5.43 -3.97 12.35
C ALA A 97 -6.86 -3.51 12.73
N PRO A 98 -7.13 -2.22 12.99
CA PRO A 98 -8.49 -1.78 13.30
C PRO A 98 -9.44 -1.94 12.09
N LEU A 99 -8.95 -1.73 10.86
CA LEU A 99 -9.77 -1.94 9.66
C LEU A 99 -10.27 -3.39 9.55
N VAL A 100 -9.41 -4.38 9.85
CA VAL A 100 -9.81 -5.79 9.87
C VAL A 100 -10.98 -6.03 10.84
N GLY A 101 -10.95 -5.42 12.03
CA GLY A 101 -12.06 -5.52 13.00
C GLY A 101 -13.36 -4.90 12.48
N VAL A 102 -13.29 -3.73 11.85
CA VAL A 102 -14.45 -3.08 11.23
C VAL A 102 -15.02 -3.95 10.10
N LEU A 103 -14.16 -4.46 9.20
CA LEU A 103 -14.57 -5.33 8.10
C LEU A 103 -15.21 -6.63 8.60
N ALA A 104 -14.66 -7.25 9.65
CA ALA A 104 -15.23 -8.44 10.26
C ALA A 104 -16.63 -8.16 10.83
N ARG A 105 -16.84 -7.02 11.50
CA ARG A 105 -18.16 -6.62 11.99
C ARG A 105 -19.14 -6.45 10.83
N LEU A 106 -18.77 -5.71 9.79
CA LEU A 106 -19.63 -5.51 8.61
C LEU A 106 -19.99 -6.83 7.94
N ALA A 107 -19.02 -7.74 7.79
CA ALA A 107 -19.25 -9.07 7.23
C ALA A 107 -20.20 -9.94 8.08
N SER A 108 -20.20 -9.73 9.40
CA SER A 108 -21.08 -10.43 10.35
C SER A 108 -22.51 -9.86 10.42
N MET A 109 -22.74 -8.65 9.89
CA MET A 109 -24.05 -7.98 9.93
C MET A 109 -25.01 -8.46 8.84
N LYS A 110 -24.89 -9.74 8.44
CA LYS A 110 -25.86 -10.40 7.58
C LYS A 110 -27.15 -10.71 8.32
#